data_AF-A0A526YGE2-F1
#
_entry.id   AF-A0A526YGE2-F1
#
_cell.length_a   1.000
_cell.length_b   1.000
_cell.length_c   1.000
_cell.angle_alpha   90.00
_cell.angle_beta   90.00
_cell.angle_gamma   90.00
#
_symmetry.space_group_name_H-M   'P 1'
#
loop_
_entity.id
_entity.type
_entity.pdbx_description
1 polymer ?
#
loop_
_entity_poly.entity_id
_entity_poly.type
_entity_poly.pdbx_seq_one_letter_code
_entity_poly.pdbx_strand_id
1 'polypeptide(L)'
;ALSAVIDFGTSGVGDPSCDLAIAWTLFEGKSREVFRAGLQADEATWARGRGWTLWKALITVAGHIDINPIEVEKSRRVIDEVLADHLRADRRGGHPHSA
;
A
#
# COMPACT_ATOMS: atom_id res chain seq x y z
N ALA A 1 -19.94 -12.55 -4.81
CA ALA A 1 -18.90 -12.84 -5.81
C ALA A 1 -18.46 -11.52 -6.47
N LEU A 2 -17.18 -11.39 -6.85
CA LEU A 2 -16.71 -10.29 -7.71
C LEU A 2 -17.09 -10.62 -9.15
N SER A 3 -17.75 -9.69 -9.85
CA SER A 3 -18.30 -9.97 -11.19
C SER A 3 -17.49 -9.35 -12.34
N ALA A 4 -16.79 -8.24 -12.12
CA ALA A 4 -15.99 -7.58 -13.15
C ALA A 4 -14.88 -6.71 -12.54
N VAL A 5 -13.84 -6.47 -13.32
CA VAL A 5 -12.80 -5.46 -13.11
C VAL A 5 -12.76 -4.60 -14.38
N ILE A 6 -12.69 -3.29 -14.24
CA ILE A 6 -12.72 -2.31 -15.34
C ILE A 6 -11.58 -1.29 -15.18
N ASP A 7 -11.51 -0.32 -16.09
CA ASP A 7 -10.52 0.78 -16.05
C ASP A 7 -9.06 0.33 -16.23
N PHE A 8 -8.81 -0.48 -17.26
CA PHE A 8 -7.46 -0.91 -17.69
C PHE A 8 -6.69 0.18 -18.46
N GLY A 9 -7.12 1.45 -18.38
CA GLY A 9 -6.53 2.56 -19.16
C GLY A 9 -5.08 2.88 -18.78
N THR A 10 -4.64 2.45 -17.60
CA THR A 10 -3.26 2.63 -17.10
C THR A 10 -2.47 1.33 -17.04
N SER A 11 -3.02 0.21 -17.54
CA SER A 11 -2.34 -1.08 -17.55
C SER A 11 -1.16 -1.09 -18.52
N GLY A 12 -0.05 -1.72 -18.12
CA GLY A 12 1.15 -1.81 -18.94
C GLY A 12 2.21 -2.73 -18.32
N VAL A 13 3.32 -2.88 -19.02
CA VAL A 13 4.50 -3.63 -18.52
C VAL A 13 5.29 -2.70 -17.59
N GLY A 14 5.56 -3.14 -16.36
CA GLY A 14 6.26 -2.35 -15.35
C GLY A 14 6.53 -3.15 -14.07
N ASP A 15 6.79 -2.45 -12.97
CA ASP A 15 6.94 -3.09 -11.66
C ASP A 15 5.57 -3.56 -11.14
N PRO A 16 5.34 -4.88 -10.94
CA PRO A 16 4.05 -5.42 -10.51
C PRO A 16 3.64 -4.97 -9.10
N SER A 17 4.56 -4.43 -8.30
CA SER A 17 4.23 -3.95 -6.95
C SER A 17 3.33 -2.71 -6.94
N CYS A 18 3.17 -2.00 -8.06
CA CYS A 18 2.30 -0.82 -8.15
C CYS A 18 0.81 -1.16 -7.93
N ASP A 19 0.40 -2.38 -8.30
CA ASP A 19 -0.95 -2.91 -8.14
C ASP A 19 -1.28 -3.25 -6.68
N LEU A 20 -0.28 -3.35 -5.80
CA LEU A 20 -0.47 -3.67 -4.40
C LEU A 20 -1.02 -2.50 -3.57
N ALA A 21 -1.08 -1.28 -4.13
CA ALA A 21 -1.51 -0.11 -3.35
C ALA A 21 -2.91 -0.23 -2.77
N ILE A 22 -3.79 -0.98 -3.45
CA ILE A 22 -5.15 -1.28 -2.97
C ILE A 22 -5.17 -1.94 -1.59
N ALA A 23 -4.08 -2.63 -1.20
CA ALA A 23 -3.93 -3.21 0.13
C ALA A 23 -4.02 -2.17 1.25
N TRP A 24 -3.62 -0.92 1.00
CA TRP A 24 -3.66 0.16 1.99
C TRP A 24 -4.72 1.23 1.70
N THR A 25 -5.17 1.37 0.44
CA THR A 25 -6.15 2.40 0.08
C THR A 25 -7.60 1.92 0.16
N LEU A 26 -7.84 0.61 0.16
CA LEU A 26 -9.19 0.02 0.23
C LEU A 26 -9.31 -0.99 1.37
N PHE A 27 -8.31 -1.86 1.54
CA PHE A 27 -8.38 -2.92 2.54
C PHE A 27 -7.81 -2.51 3.90
N GLU A 28 -8.44 -3.02 4.95
CA GLU A 28 -8.10 -2.75 6.35
C GLU A 28 -8.15 -4.04 7.18
N GLY A 29 -7.33 -4.08 8.24
CA GLY A 29 -7.31 -5.17 9.23
C GLY A 29 -7.38 -6.56 8.58
N LYS A 30 -8.47 -7.29 8.89
CA LYS A 30 -8.63 -8.67 8.42
C LYS A 30 -8.75 -8.79 6.89
N SER A 31 -9.39 -7.83 6.23
CA SER A 31 -9.53 -7.87 4.77
C SER A 31 -8.18 -7.74 4.06
N ARG A 32 -7.28 -6.93 4.61
CA ARG A 32 -5.91 -6.79 4.11
C ARG A 32 -5.09 -8.05 4.31
N GLU A 33 -5.24 -8.72 5.45
CA GLU A 33 -4.59 -10.01 5.71
C GLU A 33 -5.03 -11.09 4.71
N VAL A 34 -6.35 -11.18 4.45
CA VAL A 34 -6.91 -12.15 3.49
C VAL A 34 -6.43 -11.83 2.07
N PHE A 35 -6.44 -10.57 1.67
CA PHE A 35 -5.91 -10.13 0.37
C PHE A 35 -4.43 -10.51 0.21
N ARG A 36 -3.61 -10.22 1.22
CA ARG A 36 -2.18 -10.54 1.22
C ARG A 36 -1.92 -12.05 1.17
N ALA A 37 -2.67 -12.84 1.93
CA ALA A 37 -2.53 -14.30 1.93
C ALA A 37 -2.97 -14.95 0.61
N GLY A 38 -3.88 -14.31 -0.13
CA GLY A 38 -4.34 -14.77 -1.44
C GLY A 38 -3.36 -14.47 -2.59
N LEU A 39 -2.33 -13.65 -2.37
CA LEU A 39 -1.35 -13.27 -3.38
C LEU A 39 0.00 -13.95 -3.15
N GLN A 40 0.60 -14.46 -4.22
CA GLN A 40 1.93 -15.06 -4.20
C GLN A 40 3.05 -14.02 -4.42
N ALA A 41 2.96 -12.87 -3.74
CA ALA A 41 3.98 -11.82 -3.81
C ALA A 41 5.01 -11.98 -2.69
N ASP A 42 6.29 -11.88 -3.04
CA ASP A 42 7.39 -11.94 -2.07
C ASP A 42 7.49 -10.68 -1.21
N GLU A 43 8.25 -10.76 -0.11
CA GLU A 43 8.40 -9.63 0.82
C GLU A 43 9.06 -8.41 0.17
N ALA A 44 9.93 -8.61 -0.82
CA ALA A 44 10.53 -7.52 -1.59
C ALA A 44 9.48 -6.76 -2.41
N THR A 45 8.53 -7.47 -3.02
CA THR A 45 7.42 -6.89 -3.78
C THR A 45 6.45 -6.15 -2.85
N TRP A 46 6.17 -6.69 -1.66
CA TRP A 46 5.41 -5.96 -0.63
C TRP A 46 6.13 -4.69 -0.15
N ALA A 47 7.46 -4.73 -0.01
CA ALA A 47 8.25 -3.55 0.35
C ALA A 47 8.18 -2.46 -0.72
N ARG A 48 8.31 -2.81 -2.01
CA ARG A 48 8.12 -1.85 -3.10
C ARG A 48 6.67 -1.35 -3.18
N GLY A 49 5.68 -2.21 -2.93
CA GLY A 49 4.26 -1.83 -2.90
C GLY A 49 3.95 -0.79 -1.84
N ARG A 50 4.58 -0.88 -0.66
CA ARG A 50 4.54 0.19 0.35
C ARG A 50 5.11 1.50 -0.20
N GLY A 51 6.26 1.45 -0.86
CA GLY A 51 6.88 2.62 -1.51
C GLY A 51 5.96 3.28 -2.53
N TRP A 52 5.35 2.51 -3.43
CA TRP A 52 4.37 3.00 -4.40
C TRP A 52 3.16 3.67 -3.75
N THR A 53 2.67 3.09 -2.66
CA THR A 53 1.52 3.62 -1.93
C THR A 53 1.86 4.92 -1.22
N LEU A 54 3.01 4.95 -0.53
CA LEU A 54 3.51 6.13 0.17
C LEU A 54 3.69 7.30 -0.80
N TRP A 55 4.34 7.06 -1.93
CA TRP A 55 4.53 8.06 -2.98
C TRP A 55 3.20 8.63 -3.50
N LYS A 56 2.22 7.77 -3.83
CA LYS A 56 0.89 8.19 -4.26
C LYS A 56 0.19 9.06 -3.22
N ALA A 57 0.18 8.62 -1.95
CA ALA A 57 -0.47 9.36 -0.87
C ALA A 57 0.20 10.73 -0.62
N LEU A 58 1.53 10.80 -0.67
CA LEU A 58 2.27 12.05 -0.52
C LEU A 58 1.96 13.05 -1.64
N ILE A 59 1.91 12.59 -2.90
CA ILE A 59 1.51 13.45 -4.03
C ILE A 59 0.07 13.96 -3.83
N THR A 60 -0.84 13.09 -3.39
CA THR A 60 -2.23 13.51 -3.14
C THR A 60 -2.31 14.58 -2.06
N VAL A 61 -1.59 14.43 -0.94
CA VAL A 61 -1.52 15.46 0.11
C VAL A 61 -0.96 16.77 -0.46
N ALA A 62 0.19 16.73 -1.13
CA ALA A 62 0.84 17.92 -1.67
C ALA A 62 -0.05 18.65 -2.69
N GLY A 63 -0.76 17.91 -3.53
CA GLY A 63 -1.65 18.47 -4.56
C GLY A 63 -2.98 19.00 -4.01
N HIS A 64 -3.41 18.59 -2.82
CA HIS A 64 -4.74 18.92 -2.28
C HIS A 64 -4.72 19.70 -0.96
N ILE A 65 -3.55 20.07 -0.44
CA ILE A 65 -3.42 20.64 0.91
C ILE A 65 -4.28 21.88 1.16
N ASP A 66 -4.44 22.73 0.14
CA ASP A 66 -5.27 23.94 0.20
C ASP A 66 -6.58 23.82 -0.62
N ILE A 67 -6.87 22.63 -1.16
CA ILE A 67 -7.99 22.41 -2.11
C ILE A 67 -9.05 21.49 -1.51
N ASN A 68 -8.63 20.36 -0.95
CA ASN A 68 -9.55 19.31 -0.51
C ASN A 68 -9.05 18.67 0.81
N PRO A 69 -9.48 19.19 1.97
CA PRO A 69 -9.04 18.68 3.26
C PRO A 69 -9.48 17.23 3.52
N ILE A 70 -10.56 16.76 2.88
CA ILE A 70 -11.04 15.39 3.02
C ILE A 70 -10.06 14.40 2.35
N GLU A 71 -9.59 14.72 1.15
CA GLU A 71 -8.62 13.88 0.43
C GLU A 71 -7.24 13.89 1.11
N VAL A 72 -6.85 15.03 1.69
CA VAL A 72 -5.66 15.13 2.53
C VAL A 72 -5.77 14.20 3.73
N GLU A 73 -6.89 14.23 4.44
CA GLU A 73 -7.09 13.40 5.63
C GLU A 73 -7.15 11.90 5.30
N LYS A 74 -7.80 11.52 4.19
CA LYS A 74 -7.74 10.13 3.69
C LYS A 74 -6.31 9.71 3.38
N SER A 75 -5.55 10.56 2.67
CA SER A 75 -4.18 10.26 2.27
C SER A 75 -3.23 10.18 3.47
N ARG A 76 -3.42 11.01 4.50
CA ARG A 76 -2.69 10.92 5.78
C ARG A 76 -2.91 9.57 6.46
N ARG A 77 -4.16 9.10 6.53
CA ARG A 77 -4.45 7.76 7.07
C ARG A 77 -3.75 6.65 6.28
N VAL A 78 -3.70 6.74 4.95
CA VAL A 78 -2.95 5.79 4.12
C VAL A 78 -1.45 5.84 4.43
N ILE A 79 -0.87 7.03 4.61
CA ILE A 79 0.54 7.20 5.01
C ILE A 79 0.79 6.48 6.35
N ASP A 80 -0.04 6.73 7.35
CA ASP A 80 0.10 6.12 8.68
C ASP A 80 0.00 4.59 8.62
N GLU A 81 -0.94 4.05 7.84
CA GLU A 81 -1.11 2.61 7.64
C GLU A 81 0.11 1.96 6.96
N VAL A 82 0.70 2.62 5.95
CA VAL A 82 1.91 2.14 5.27
C VAL A 82 3.11 2.14 6.21
N LEU A 83 3.30 3.21 6.98
CA LEU A 83 4.38 3.32 7.95
C LEU A 83 4.23 2.27 9.06
N ALA A 84 3.01 2.08 9.58
CA ALA A 84 2.73 1.05 10.56
C ALA A 84 2.99 -0.37 10.02
N ASP A 85 2.63 -0.66 8.76
CA ASP A 85 2.95 -1.95 8.12
C ASP A 85 4.46 -2.16 7.98
N HIS A 86 5.20 -1.15 7.54
CA HIS A 86 6.66 -1.22 7.43
C HIS A 86 7.33 -1.51 8.77
N LEU A 87 6.96 -0.79 9.83
CA LEU A 87 7.50 -1.00 11.16
C LEU A 87 7.18 -2.40 11.71
N ARG A 88 6.02 -2.97 11.38
CA ARG A 88 5.68 -4.36 11.72
C ARG A 88 6.53 -5.36 10.94
N ALA A 89 6.79 -5.09 9.65
CA ALA A 89 7.62 -5.95 8.82
C ALA A 89 9.07 -5.99 9.31
N ASP A 90 9.64 -4.83 9.64
CA ASP A 90 11.01 -4.72 10.16
C ASP A 90 11.18 -5.50 11.47
N ARG A 91 10.18 -5.44 12.37
CA ARG A 91 10.18 -6.23 13.61
C ARG A 91 10.13 -7.74 13.38
N ARG A 92 9.52 -8.21 12.28
CA ARG A 92 9.50 -9.64 11.92
C ARG A 92 10.82 -10.08 11.28
N GLY A 93 11.48 -9.18 10.55
CA GLY A 93 12.79 -9.41 9.94
C GLY A 93 13.96 -9.36 10.92
N GLY A 94 13.78 -8.70 12.07
CA GLY A 94 14.75 -8.65 13.15
C GLY A 94 14.88 -9.97 13.93
N HIS A 95 15.61 -10.94 13.40
CA HIS A 95 16.35 -11.89 14.25
C HIS A 95 17.48 -11.13 14.95
N PRO A 96 17.80 -11.42 16.23
CA PRO A 96 18.99 -10.85 16.85
C PRO A 96 20.20 -11.36 16.05
N HIS A 97 20.95 -10.46 15.44
CA HIS A 97 22.34 -10.75 15.10
C HIS A 97 23.10 -10.89 16.43
N SER A 98 23.07 -12.10 16.99
CA SER A 98 23.96 -12.51 18.07
C SER A 98 25.29 -12.95 17.46
N ALA A 99 26.29 -12.06 17.52
CA ALA A 99 27.70 -12.33 17.79
C ALA A 99 28.43 -10.99 17.88
#